data_AF-A0A8H6HTJ2-F1
#
_entry.id   AF-A0A8H6HTJ2-F1
#
_cell.length_a   1.000
_cell.length_b   1.000
_cell.length_c   1.000
_cell.angle_alpha   90.00
_cell.angle_beta   90.00
_cell.angle_gamma   90.00
#
_symmetry.space_group_name_H-M   'P 1'
#
loop_
_entity.id
_entity.type
_entity.pdbx_description
1 polymer ?
#
loop_
_entity_poly.entity_id
_entity_poly.type
_entity_poly.pdbx_seq_one_letter_code
_entity_poly.pdbx_strand_id
1 'polypeptide(L)'
;MGFKHGAVLAPVSFFLGVLFICLNVDHRILWGEPSTEVLDIGFQFYTTFFSAPPAIKALLHGMIGVGLAGFIFKLHKWDESAMFFDGSSLAVYVFAIMVYLSVIIPGLQTVADPVKDVDTREDQLEALRMLSAGNIIIIGCLFLVLLLQGGQEYARRADAKALAQAQLKVAASTDVKEKEQ
;
A
#
# COMPACT_ATOMS: atom_id res chain seq x y z
N MET A 1 7.62 -11.02 15.50
CA MET A 1 6.96 -9.84 14.90
C MET A 1 7.23 -8.64 15.78
N GLY A 2 8.22 -7.80 15.44
CA GLY A 2 8.54 -6.60 16.24
C GLY A 2 7.77 -5.36 15.76
N PHE A 3 7.82 -4.27 16.54
CA PHE A 3 7.21 -2.98 16.22
C PHE A 3 7.49 -2.48 14.78
N LYS A 4 8.64 -2.83 14.21
CA LYS A 4 9.03 -2.47 12.83
C LYS A 4 8.06 -2.97 11.75
N HIS A 5 7.55 -4.19 11.89
CA HIS A 5 6.61 -4.75 10.91
C HIS A 5 5.23 -4.12 11.05
N GLY A 6 4.81 -3.82 12.30
CA GLY A 6 3.54 -3.13 12.57
C GLY A 6 3.50 -1.72 11.96
N ALA A 7 4.62 -1.00 11.99
CA ALA A 7 4.73 0.35 11.42
C ALA A 7 4.51 0.40 9.89
N VAL A 8 4.68 -0.73 9.19
CA VAL A 8 4.41 -0.86 7.75
C VAL A 8 3.03 -1.47 7.49
N LEU A 9 2.70 -2.56 8.19
CA LEU A 9 1.45 -3.28 7.96
C LEU A 9 0.22 -2.44 8.34
N ALA A 10 0.29 -1.66 9.42
CA ALA A 10 -0.83 -0.82 9.85
C ALA A 10 -1.24 0.23 8.78
N PRO A 11 -0.34 1.09 8.26
CA PRO A 11 -0.69 2.03 7.20
C PRO A 11 -1.16 1.34 5.91
N VAL A 12 -0.49 0.25 5.49
CA VAL A 12 -0.86 -0.46 4.26
C VAL A 12 -2.26 -1.08 4.37
N SER A 13 -2.58 -1.75 5.48
CA SER A 13 -3.92 -2.30 5.73
C SER A 13 -4.98 -1.22 5.89
N PHE A 14 -4.65 -0.10 6.55
CA PHE A 14 -5.54 1.05 6.66
C PHE A 14 -5.93 1.62 5.28
N PHE A 15 -4.95 1.87 4.41
CA PHE A 15 -5.22 2.38 3.06
C PHE A 15 -5.95 1.37 2.19
N LEU A 16 -5.64 0.08 2.27
CA LEU A 16 -6.42 -0.94 1.59
C LEU A 16 -7.89 -0.93 2.04
N GLY A 17 -8.16 -0.69 3.32
CA GLY A 17 -9.53 -0.48 3.81
C GLY A 17 -10.21 0.75 3.21
N VAL A 18 -9.51 1.89 3.16
CA VAL A 18 -10.04 3.12 2.53
C VAL A 18 -10.30 2.89 1.03
N LEU A 19 -9.35 2.30 0.32
CA LEU A 19 -9.46 2.01 -1.11
C LEU A 19 -10.51 0.95 -1.41
N PHE A 20 -10.79 0.03 -0.49
CA PHE A 20 -11.90 -0.91 -0.63
C PHE A 20 -13.25 -0.20 -0.60
N ILE A 21 -13.40 0.89 0.15
CA ILE A 21 -14.59 1.74 0.09
C ILE A 21 -14.68 2.40 -1.29
N CYS A 22 -13.58 2.96 -1.81
CA CYS A 22 -13.54 3.53 -3.16
C CYS A 22 -13.89 2.49 -4.23
N LEU A 23 -13.40 1.25 -4.10
CA LEU A 23 -13.64 0.16 -5.04
C LEU A 23 -15.13 -0.14 -5.26
N ASN A 24 -15.97 0.05 -4.23
CA ASN A 24 -17.42 -0.16 -4.36
C ASN A 24 -18.06 0.82 -5.36
N VAL A 25 -17.49 2.01 -5.51
CA VAL A 25 -17.91 3.02 -6.50
C VAL A 25 -17.15 2.79 -7.81
N ASP A 26 -15.83 2.67 -7.74
CA ASP A 26 -14.92 2.61 -8.89
C ASP A 26 -15.23 1.44 -9.83
N HIS A 27 -15.64 0.29 -9.28
CA HIS A 27 -15.89 -0.88 -10.12
C HIS A 27 -17.02 -0.66 -11.14
N ARG A 28 -18.04 0.12 -10.75
CA ARG A 28 -19.20 0.44 -11.61
C ARG A 28 -18.81 1.43 -12.70
N ILE A 29 -17.88 2.33 -12.39
CA ILE A 29 -17.37 3.36 -13.31
C ILE A 29 -16.44 2.73 -14.35
N LEU A 30 -15.58 1.79 -13.94
CA LEU A 30 -14.54 1.22 -14.78
C LEU A 30 -15.00 0.03 -15.63
N TRP A 31 -15.76 -0.89 -15.03
CA TRP A 31 -16.13 -2.17 -15.68
C TRP A 31 -17.63 -2.33 -15.93
N GLY A 32 -18.44 -1.35 -15.54
CA GLY A 32 -19.86 -1.31 -15.89
C GLY A 32 -20.12 -0.57 -17.20
N GLU A 33 -21.39 -0.50 -17.58
CA GLU A 33 -21.91 0.52 -18.49
C GLU A 33 -22.42 1.67 -17.61
N PRO A 34 -21.61 2.72 -17.36
CA PRO A 34 -21.97 3.72 -16.36
C PRO A 34 -23.12 4.58 -16.87
N SER A 35 -24.31 4.39 -16.28
CA SER A 35 -25.43 5.31 -16.46
C SER A 35 -25.09 6.70 -15.90
N THR A 36 -25.85 7.71 -16.30
CA THR A 36 -25.72 9.07 -15.73
C THR A 36 -25.82 9.06 -14.21
N GLU A 37 -26.71 8.23 -13.65
CA GLU A 37 -26.85 8.03 -12.21
C GLU A 37 -25.58 7.47 -11.55
N VAL A 38 -24.92 6.47 -12.17
CA VAL A 38 -23.66 5.93 -11.64
C VAL A 38 -22.56 6.99 -11.63
N LEU A 39 -22.49 7.80 -12.68
CA LEU A 39 -21.53 8.89 -12.79
C LEU A 39 -21.79 9.96 -11.73
N ASP A 40 -23.04 10.36 -11.53
CA ASP A 40 -23.44 11.35 -10.53
C ASP A 40 -23.14 10.87 -9.10
N ILE A 41 -23.36 9.58 -8.81
CA ILE A 41 -22.94 8.96 -7.54
C ILE A 41 -21.41 9.05 -7.38
N GLY A 42 -20.65 8.76 -8.44
CA GLY A 42 -19.20 8.89 -8.45
C GLY A 42 -18.73 10.31 -8.13
N PHE A 43 -19.30 11.32 -8.82
CA PHE A 43 -19.04 12.73 -8.56
C PHE A 43 -19.37 13.09 -7.12
N GLN A 44 -20.57 12.75 -6.63
CA GLN A 44 -20.97 13.07 -5.27
C GLN A 44 -20.05 12.43 -4.22
N PHE A 45 -19.68 11.16 -4.42
CA PHE A 45 -18.78 10.42 -3.53
C PHE A 45 -17.41 11.11 -3.42
N TYR A 46 -16.78 11.40 -4.56
CA TYR A 46 -15.45 11.99 -4.60
C TYR A 46 -15.44 13.47 -4.20
N THR A 47 -16.49 14.23 -4.50
CA THR A 47 -16.66 15.59 -3.98
C THR A 47 -16.82 15.60 -2.46
N THR A 48 -17.52 14.62 -1.89
CA THR A 48 -17.63 14.47 -0.43
C THR A 48 -16.27 14.20 0.20
N PHE A 49 -15.48 13.30 -0.41
CA PHE A 49 -14.14 12.99 0.07
C PHE A 49 -13.19 14.18 -0.05
N PHE A 50 -13.26 14.93 -1.16
CA PHE A 50 -12.49 16.16 -1.37
C PHE A 50 -12.88 17.26 -0.38
N SER A 51 -14.17 17.38 -0.06
CA SER A 51 -14.71 18.38 0.86
C SER A 51 -14.59 18.00 2.34
N ALA A 52 -14.03 16.82 2.64
CA ALA A 52 -13.88 16.33 4.00
C ALA A 52 -13.07 17.31 4.89
N PRO A 53 -13.38 17.40 6.20
CA PRO A 53 -12.66 18.25 7.13
C PRO A 53 -11.13 18.05 7.05
N PRO A 54 -10.32 19.12 7.20
CA PRO A 54 -8.87 19.03 7.07
C PRO A 54 -8.21 17.97 7.95
N ALA A 55 -8.81 17.65 9.11
CA ALA A 55 -8.34 16.59 10.00
C ALA A 55 -8.28 15.21 9.32
N ILE A 56 -9.25 14.88 8.45
CA ILE A 56 -9.26 13.61 7.71
C ILE A 56 -8.09 13.60 6.71
N LYS A 57 -7.91 14.69 5.96
CA LYS A 57 -6.78 14.82 5.02
C LYS A 57 -5.45 14.71 5.76
N ALA A 58 -5.29 15.39 6.89
CA ALA A 58 -4.09 15.32 7.72
C ALA A 58 -3.81 13.91 8.24
N LEU A 59 -4.86 13.18 8.67
CA LEU A 59 -4.74 11.78 9.08
C LEU A 59 -4.23 10.89 7.95
N LEU A 60 -4.81 11.01 6.75
CA LEU A 60 -4.40 10.23 5.58
C LEU A 60 -2.93 10.52 5.23
N HIS A 61 -2.54 11.78 5.08
CA HIS A 61 -1.14 12.12 4.75
C HIS A 61 -0.18 11.73 5.88
N GLY A 62 -0.60 11.85 7.14
CA GLY A 62 0.16 11.37 8.29
C GLY A 62 0.42 9.87 8.23
N MET A 63 -0.59 9.07 7.85
CA MET A 63 -0.47 7.63 7.70
C MET A 63 0.44 7.23 6.52
N ILE A 64 0.46 8.02 5.43
CA ILE A 64 1.46 7.88 4.36
C ILE A 64 2.87 8.07 4.95
N GLY A 65 3.06 9.12 5.75
CA GLY A 65 4.33 9.41 6.42
C GLY A 65 4.79 8.30 7.36
N VAL A 66 3.89 7.72 8.15
CA VAL A 66 4.18 6.58 9.03
C VAL A 66 4.64 5.37 8.23
N GLY A 67 3.95 5.03 7.12
CA GLY A 67 4.34 3.92 6.26
C GLY A 67 5.73 4.11 5.64
N LEU A 68 5.99 5.30 5.11
CA LEU A 68 7.29 5.64 4.52
C LEU A 68 8.42 5.58 5.55
N ALA A 69 8.22 6.18 6.73
CA ALA A 69 9.20 6.12 7.83
C ALA A 69 9.43 4.68 8.30
N GLY A 70 8.38 3.85 8.34
CA GLY A 70 8.46 2.43 8.66
C GLY A 70 9.39 1.69 7.70
N PHE A 71 9.25 1.88 6.39
CA PHE A 71 10.13 1.27 5.39
C PHE A 71 11.58 1.73 5.50
N ILE A 72 11.81 3.05 5.62
CA ILE A 72 13.16 3.60 5.77
C ILE A 72 13.83 3.03 7.03
N PHE A 73 13.09 2.91 8.13
CA PHE A 73 13.62 2.35 9.37
C PHE A 73 13.96 0.86 9.25
N LYS A 74 13.21 0.08 8.46
CA LYS A 74 13.53 -1.33 8.20
C LYS A 74 14.80 -1.47 7.37
N LEU A 75 15.02 -0.60 6.40
CA LEU A 75 16.22 -0.57 5.55
C LEU A 75 17.49 -0.08 6.25
N HIS A 76 17.42 0.37 7.50
CA HIS A 76 18.60 0.85 8.23
C HIS A 76 19.66 -0.25 8.40
N LYS A 77 19.27 -1.53 8.48
CA LYS A 77 20.18 -2.67 8.37
C LYS A 77 20.06 -3.28 6.97
N TRP A 78 21.12 -3.13 6.18
CA TRP A 78 21.24 -3.65 4.81
C TRP A 78 21.60 -5.14 4.80
N ASP A 79 20.73 -5.98 5.36
CA ASP A 79 20.82 -7.43 5.14
C ASP A 79 20.13 -7.83 3.82
N GLU A 80 20.43 -9.02 3.30
CA GLU A 80 19.88 -9.48 2.01
C GLU A 80 18.35 -9.52 2.03
N SER A 81 17.74 -9.92 3.15
CA SER A 81 16.29 -9.97 3.31
C SER A 81 15.68 -8.57 3.23
N ALA A 82 16.26 -7.59 3.92
CA ALA A 82 15.84 -6.21 3.88
C ALA A 82 16.00 -5.63 2.46
N MET A 83 17.08 -5.95 1.74
CA MET A 83 17.28 -5.45 0.38
C MET A 83 16.20 -5.95 -0.59
N PHE A 84 15.91 -7.25 -0.58
CA PHE A 84 14.95 -7.84 -1.53
C PHE A 84 13.48 -7.63 -1.14
N PHE A 85 13.14 -7.76 0.15
CA PHE A 85 11.74 -7.62 0.57
C PHE A 85 11.39 -6.18 0.92
N ASP A 86 12.16 -5.56 1.83
CA ASP A 86 11.85 -4.19 2.29
C ASP A 86 12.20 -3.14 1.23
N GLY A 87 13.28 -3.34 0.47
CA GLY A 87 13.69 -2.44 -0.61
C GLY A 87 12.69 -2.42 -1.77
N SER A 88 12.27 -3.60 -2.24
CA SER A 88 11.22 -3.70 -3.27
C SER A 88 9.87 -3.18 -2.76
N SER A 89 9.51 -3.46 -1.50
CA SER A 89 8.28 -2.93 -0.91
C SER A 89 8.30 -1.41 -0.83
N LEU A 90 9.43 -0.80 -0.44
CA LEU A 90 9.59 0.65 -0.43
C LEU A 90 9.46 1.24 -1.84
N ALA A 91 10.09 0.63 -2.85
CA ALA A 91 9.99 1.10 -4.23
C ALA A 91 8.54 1.08 -4.73
N VAL A 92 7.81 0.00 -4.48
CA VAL A 92 6.38 -0.13 -4.82
C VAL A 92 5.53 0.87 -4.04
N TYR A 93 5.83 1.10 -2.76
CA TYR A 93 5.12 2.07 -1.93
C TYR A 93 5.35 3.51 -2.40
N VAL A 94 6.58 3.86 -2.79
CA VAL A 94 6.91 5.17 -3.39
C VAL A 94 6.19 5.34 -4.73
N PHE A 95 6.15 4.30 -5.56
CA PHE A 95 5.37 4.34 -6.80
C PHE A 95 3.87 4.59 -6.54
N ALA A 96 3.29 3.95 -5.52
CA ALA A 96 1.90 4.22 -5.12
C ALA A 96 1.71 5.68 -4.67
N ILE A 97 2.68 6.26 -3.94
CA ILE A 97 2.67 7.69 -3.59
C ILE A 97 2.73 8.57 -4.85
N MET A 98 3.55 8.20 -5.84
CA MET A 98 3.63 8.95 -7.11
C MET A 98 2.28 8.95 -7.82
N VAL A 99 1.61 7.79 -7.95
CA VAL A 99 0.26 7.68 -8.53
C VAL A 99 -0.75 8.51 -7.73
N TYR A 100 -0.67 8.49 -6.40
CA TYR A 100 -1.52 9.33 -5.55
C TYR A 100 -1.34 10.83 -5.85
N LEU A 101 -0.09 11.30 -5.92
CA LEU A 101 0.21 12.70 -6.15
C LEU A 101 -0.11 13.17 -7.58
N SER A 102 0.14 12.32 -8.59
CA SER A 102 0.01 12.71 -10.00
C SER A 102 -1.35 12.40 -10.62
N VAL A 103 -2.11 11.46 -10.05
CA VAL A 103 -3.41 11.03 -10.60
C VAL A 103 -4.54 11.33 -9.62
N ILE A 104 -4.43 10.90 -8.37
CA ILE A 104 -5.53 10.96 -7.41
C ILE A 104 -5.81 12.41 -6.98
N ILE A 105 -4.79 13.17 -6.61
CA ILE A 105 -4.98 14.57 -6.17
C ILE A 105 -5.56 15.43 -7.31
N PRO A 106 -4.97 15.48 -8.52
CA PRO A 106 -5.53 16.29 -9.61
C PRO A 106 -6.92 15.81 -10.04
N GLY A 107 -7.12 14.49 -10.12
CA GLY A 107 -8.43 13.92 -10.47
C GLY A 107 -9.53 14.32 -9.47
N LEU A 108 -9.24 14.30 -8.17
CA LEU A 108 -10.16 14.79 -7.14
C LEU A 108 -10.47 16.28 -7.30
N GLN A 109 -9.47 17.10 -7.65
CA GLN A 109 -9.66 18.54 -7.87
C GLN A 109 -10.56 18.79 -9.07
N THR A 110 -10.29 18.17 -10.22
CA THR A 110 -11.12 18.34 -11.43
C THR A 110 -12.56 17.85 -11.23
N VAL A 111 -12.76 16.75 -10.48
CA VAL A 111 -14.10 16.22 -10.16
C VAL A 111 -14.86 17.15 -9.22
N ALA A 112 -14.21 17.67 -8.18
CA ALA A 112 -14.89 18.37 -7.07
C ALA A 112 -14.93 19.89 -7.21
N ASP A 113 -13.90 20.49 -7.80
CA ASP A 113 -13.71 21.92 -7.98
C ASP A 113 -13.11 22.22 -9.37
N PRO A 114 -13.89 21.95 -10.44
CA PRO A 114 -13.47 22.18 -11.81
C PRO A 114 -13.22 23.66 -12.08
N VAL A 115 -12.13 23.96 -12.78
CA VAL A 115 -11.77 25.32 -13.18
C VAL A 115 -12.76 25.81 -14.23
N LYS A 116 -13.50 26.89 -13.91
CA LYS A 116 -14.47 27.50 -14.81
C LYS A 116 -13.83 27.88 -16.14
N ASP A 117 -14.54 27.60 -17.23
CA ASP A 117 -14.13 27.88 -18.62
C ASP A 117 -12.86 27.15 -19.11
N VAL A 118 -12.31 26.25 -18.30
CA VAL A 118 -11.16 25.39 -18.65
C VAL A 118 -11.59 23.93 -18.61
N ASP A 119 -12.12 23.47 -17.48
CA ASP A 119 -12.53 22.08 -17.30
C ASP A 119 -13.96 21.89 -17.82
N THR A 120 -14.09 21.12 -18.89
CA THR A 120 -15.38 20.74 -19.46
C THR A 120 -16.01 19.58 -18.69
N ARG A 121 -17.28 19.27 -19.00
CA ARG A 121 -17.94 18.08 -18.42
C ARG A 121 -17.28 16.78 -18.88
N GLU A 122 -16.69 16.76 -20.08
CA GLU A 122 -15.95 15.60 -20.58
C GLU A 122 -14.65 15.40 -19.78
N ASP A 123 -13.93 16.48 -19.47
CA ASP A 123 -12.71 16.44 -18.64
C ASP A 123 -13.00 15.91 -17.24
N GLN A 124 -14.14 16.31 -16.64
CA GLN A 124 -14.58 15.79 -15.35
C GLN A 124 -14.86 14.27 -15.38
N LEU A 125 -15.48 13.79 -16.47
CA LEU A 125 -15.78 12.37 -16.65
C LEU A 125 -14.49 11.56 -16.85
N GLU A 126 -13.55 12.09 -17.63
CA GLU A 126 -12.24 11.50 -17.82
C GLU A 126 -11.45 11.48 -16.51
N ALA A 127 -11.43 12.59 -15.76
CA ALA A 127 -10.81 12.69 -14.45
C ALA A 127 -11.40 11.66 -13.46
N LEU A 128 -12.73 11.50 -13.44
CA LEU A 128 -13.39 10.49 -12.60
C LEU A 128 -12.93 9.06 -12.95
N ARG A 129 -12.80 8.73 -14.24
CA ARG A 129 -12.32 7.42 -14.70
C ARG A 129 -10.83 7.22 -14.39
N MET A 130 -10.00 8.22 -14.62
CA MET A 130 -8.57 8.18 -14.30
C MET A 130 -8.33 8.04 -12.79
N LEU A 131 -9.08 8.78 -11.98
CA LEU A 131 -9.09 8.68 -10.52
C LEU A 131 -9.44 7.26 -10.06
N SER A 132 -10.53 6.70 -10.60
CA SER A 132 -10.98 5.33 -10.32
C SER A 132 -9.89 4.31 -10.68
N ALA A 133 -9.29 4.42 -11.87
CA ALA A 133 -8.22 3.54 -12.30
C ALA A 133 -6.94 3.69 -11.44
N GLY A 134 -6.61 4.91 -11.03
CA GLY A 134 -5.51 5.20 -10.11
C GLY A 134 -5.67 4.47 -8.77
N ASN A 135 -6.87 4.43 -8.21
CA ASN A 135 -7.15 3.66 -6.99
C ASN A 135 -6.88 2.17 -7.18
N ILE A 136 -7.27 1.58 -8.31
CA ILE A 136 -7.00 0.16 -8.62
C ILE A 136 -5.49 -0.12 -8.68
N ILE A 137 -4.73 0.77 -9.32
CA ILE A 137 -3.27 0.65 -9.37
C ILE A 137 -2.68 0.68 -7.96
N ILE A 138 -3.10 1.64 -7.13
CA ILE A 138 -2.64 1.74 -5.74
C ILE A 138 -3.02 0.50 -4.93
N ILE A 139 -4.24 -0.04 -5.08
CA ILE A 139 -4.65 -1.32 -4.45
C ILE A 139 -3.67 -2.43 -4.82
N GLY A 140 -3.35 -2.58 -6.11
CA GLY A 140 -2.39 -3.58 -6.58
C GLY A 140 -1.00 -3.40 -5.95
N CYS A 141 -0.50 -2.16 -5.90
CA CYS A 141 0.79 -1.85 -5.26
C CYS A 141 0.79 -2.19 -3.77
N LEU A 142 -0.24 -1.78 -3.03
CA LEU A 142 -0.33 -2.04 -1.59
C LEU A 142 -0.55 -3.52 -1.27
N PHE A 143 -1.28 -4.24 -2.13
CA PHE A 143 -1.42 -5.70 -2.01
C PHE A 143 -0.08 -6.41 -2.25
N LEU A 144 0.69 -5.98 -3.26
CA LEU A 144 2.03 -6.49 -3.49
C LEU A 144 2.95 -6.25 -2.29
N VAL A 145 2.87 -5.07 -1.67
CA VAL A 145 3.58 -4.79 -0.42
C VAL A 145 3.19 -5.80 0.66
N LEU A 146 1.90 -6.08 0.87
CA LEU A 146 1.47 -7.10 1.85
C LEU A 146 2.05 -8.48 1.54
N LEU A 147 2.06 -8.89 0.27
CA LEU A 147 2.66 -10.16 -0.16
C LEU A 147 4.15 -10.21 0.15
N LEU A 148 4.90 -9.16 -0.15
CA LEU A 148 6.33 -9.06 0.15
C LEU A 148 6.59 -9.09 1.65
N GLN A 149 5.79 -8.37 2.46
CA GLN A 149 5.90 -8.41 3.92
C GLN A 149 5.59 -9.81 4.49
N GLY A 150 4.59 -10.49 3.94
CA GLY A 150 4.26 -11.87 4.30
C GLY A 150 5.37 -12.85 3.91
N GLY A 151 5.93 -12.67 2.71
CA GLY A 151 7.06 -13.45 2.19
C GLY A 151 8.31 -13.29 3.06
N GLN A 152 8.62 -12.07 3.48
CA GLN A 152 9.74 -11.79 4.39
C GLN A 152 9.57 -12.52 5.74
N GLU A 153 8.38 -12.48 6.33
CA GLU A 153 8.11 -13.17 7.59
C GLU A 153 8.15 -14.69 7.43
N TYR A 154 7.68 -15.21 6.29
CA TYR A 154 7.79 -16.63 5.97
C TYR A 154 9.26 -17.07 5.84
N ALA A 155 10.06 -16.34 5.05
CA ALA A 155 11.49 -16.59 4.88
C ALA A 155 12.23 -16.57 6.22
N ARG A 156 11.99 -15.54 7.05
CA ARG A 156 12.57 -15.42 8.39
C ARG A 156 12.25 -16.62 9.28
N ARG A 157 11.03 -17.16 9.20
CA ARG A 157 10.62 -18.36 9.96
C ARG A 157 11.28 -19.62 9.43
N ALA A 158 11.45 -19.74 8.12
CA ALA A 158 12.16 -20.87 7.51
C ALA A 158 13.64 -20.88 7.92
N ASP A 159 14.31 -19.73 7.83
CA ASP A 159 15.72 -19.59 8.20
C ASP A 159 15.96 -19.87 9.68
N ALA A 160 15.08 -19.36 10.56
CA ALA A 160 15.17 -19.63 12.00
C ALA A 160 15.07 -21.14 12.33
N LYS A 161 14.20 -21.88 11.61
CA LYS A 161 14.08 -23.34 11.77
C LYS A 161 15.34 -24.06 11.26
N ALA A 162 15.89 -23.64 10.13
CA ALA A 162 17.10 -24.23 9.56
C ALA A 162 18.31 -24.03 10.49
N LEU A 163 18.49 -22.84 11.03
CA LEU A 163 19.56 -22.53 12.00
C LEU A 163 19.43 -23.34 13.29
N ALA A 164 18.22 -23.47 13.84
CA ALA A 164 17.99 -24.30 15.04
C ALA A 164 18.35 -25.78 14.78
N GLN A 165 17.96 -26.33 13.63
CA GLN A 165 18.34 -27.70 13.26
C GLN A 165 19.85 -27.87 13.07
N ALA A 166 20.53 -26.88 12.47
CA ALA A 166 21.98 -26.91 12.32
C ALA A 166 22.68 -26.89 13.68
N GLN A 167 22.23 -26.05 14.62
CA GLN A 167 22.77 -26.00 15.99
C GLN A 167 22.57 -27.31 16.75
N LEU A 168 21.39 -27.94 16.62
CA LEU A 168 21.13 -29.25 17.23
C LEU A 168 22.04 -30.35 16.66
N LYS A 169 22.30 -30.34 15.35
CA LYS A 169 23.24 -31.28 14.71
C LYS A 169 24.68 -31.08 15.20
N VAL A 170 25.12 -29.82 15.33
CA VAL A 170 26.45 -29.49 15.85
C VAL A 170 26.59 -29.93 17.30
N ALA A 171 25.60 -29.64 18.15
CA ALA A 171 25.60 -30.08 19.55
C ALA A 171 25.66 -31.61 19.67
N ALA A 172 24.81 -32.33 18.92
CA ALA A 172 24.83 -33.79 18.91
C ALA A 172 26.18 -34.38 18.44
N SER A 173 26.81 -33.76 17.44
CA SER A 173 28.14 -34.21 16.97
C SER A 173 29.27 -33.93 17.96
N THR A 174 29.10 -32.95 18.85
CA THR A 174 30.10 -32.59 19.87
C THR A 174 29.99 -33.56 21.05
N ASP A 175 28.77 -33.87 21.51
CA ASP A 175 28.51 -34.87 22.56
C ASP A 175 29.02 -36.28 22.18
N VAL A 176 28.93 -36.66 20.91
CA VAL A 176 29.44 -37.96 20.45
C VAL A 176 30.97 -38.01 20.57
N LYS A 177 31.67 -36.93 20.19
CA LYS A 177 33.13 -36.87 20.27
C LYS A 177 33.64 -36.89 21.71
N GLU A 178 32.92 -36.28 22.65
CA GLU A 178 33.30 -36.31 24.07
C GLU A 178 33.07 -37.69 24.71
N LYS A 179 32.11 -38.49 24.22
CA LYS A 179 31.87 -39.85 24.71
C LYS A 179 32.83 -40.91 24.12
N GLU A 180 33.51 -40.58 23.03
CA GLU A 180 34.51 -41.46 22.38
C GLU A 180 35.94 -41.24 22.90
N GLN A 181 36.16 -40.25 23.78
CA GLN A 181 37.43 -39.99 24.49
C GLN A 181 37.41 -40.55 25.91
#